data_AF-A0AA47HWW8-F1
#
_entry.id   AF-A0AA47HWW8-F1
#
_cell.length_a   1.000
_cell.length_b   1.000
_cell.length_c   1.000
_cell.angle_alpha   90.00
_cell.angle_beta   90.00
_cell.angle_gamma   90.00
#
_symmetry.space_group_name_H-M   'P 1'
#
loop_
_entity.id
_entity.type
_entity.pdbx_description
1 polymer ?
#
loop_
_entity_poly.entity_id
_entity_poly.type
_entity_poly.pdbx_seq_one_letter_code
_entity_poly.pdbx_strand_id
1 'polypeptide(L)'
;MSNQMKEIDWREAPGCAVAALVATTDNVHYPSVEFVTGYHAYGCMIRATSAVDGRSLSAPSDCWFLVDRPVSPWTGDDLPPVGTVCEFKAGHSQFPELSWTEVRIVSHDSQGGRDFAVFASMSGYGGCCNPADFRPIRTPEQIAAEERESHINGMLCHDALGGTRRGLAEALYDAGYRKVTP
;
A
#
# COMPACT_ATOMS: atom_id res chain seq x y z
N MET A 1 22.80 -13.94 26.82
CA MET A 1 23.40 -14.18 25.48
C MET A 1 22.78 -13.17 24.55
N SER A 2 23.59 -12.33 23.91
CA SER A 2 23.12 -11.24 23.05
C SER A 2 22.51 -11.85 21.79
N ASN A 3 21.22 -11.61 21.55
CA ASN A 3 20.50 -12.06 20.36
C ASN A 3 21.02 -11.25 19.16
N GLN A 4 22.10 -11.71 18.54
CA GLN A 4 22.70 -11.03 17.40
C GLN A 4 21.80 -11.27 16.19
N MET A 5 20.85 -10.35 15.97
CA MET A 5 20.01 -10.33 14.78
C MET A 5 20.92 -10.38 13.55
N LYS A 6 20.78 -11.43 12.74
CA LYS A 6 21.45 -11.50 11.44
C LYS A 6 20.88 -10.37 10.58
N GLU A 7 21.76 -9.52 10.08
CA GLU A 7 21.40 -8.39 9.22
C GLU A 7 20.90 -8.91 7.87
N ILE A 8 19.77 -8.38 7.41
CA ILE A 8 19.14 -8.79 6.15
C ILE A 8 19.44 -7.73 5.09
N ASP A 9 20.14 -8.11 4.02
CA ASP A 9 20.33 -7.22 2.87
C ASP A 9 19.15 -7.35 1.88
N TRP A 10 18.21 -6.43 1.98
CA TRP A 10 17.05 -6.36 1.10
C TRP A 10 17.36 -5.96 -0.35
N ARG A 11 18.60 -5.54 -0.66
CA ARG A 11 19.01 -5.24 -2.04
C ARG A 11 19.22 -6.49 -2.87
N GLU A 12 19.56 -7.61 -2.23
CA GLU A 12 19.72 -8.92 -2.87
C GLU A 12 18.40 -9.70 -2.94
N ALA A 13 17.31 -9.15 -2.36
CA ALA A 13 16.02 -9.81 -2.34
C ALA A 13 15.39 -9.85 -3.75
N PRO A 14 14.85 -11.02 -4.19
CA PRO A 14 14.05 -11.09 -5.40
C PRO A 14 12.90 -10.07 -5.40
N GLY A 15 12.53 -9.56 -6.58
CA GLY A 15 11.45 -8.57 -6.70
C GLY A 15 10.12 -9.05 -6.09
N CYS A 16 9.84 -10.35 -6.21
CA CYS A 16 8.66 -11.01 -5.66
C CYS A 16 8.73 -11.32 -4.15
N ALA A 17 9.85 -11.05 -3.49
CA ALA A 17 10.00 -11.31 -2.06
C ALA A 17 9.17 -10.32 -1.24
N VAL A 18 8.31 -10.85 -0.36
CA VAL A 18 7.43 -10.10 0.54
C VAL A 18 7.94 -10.10 1.97
N ALA A 19 8.74 -11.11 2.33
CA ALA A 19 9.36 -11.24 3.64
C ALA A 19 10.66 -12.06 3.54
N ALA A 20 11.38 -12.12 4.64
CA ALA A 20 12.54 -12.98 4.83
C ALA A 20 12.32 -13.86 6.07
N LEU A 21 12.58 -15.15 5.91
CA LEU A 21 12.60 -16.12 6.98
C LEU A 21 14.03 -16.19 7.52
N VAL A 22 14.23 -15.88 8.81
CA VAL A 22 15.55 -15.74 9.42
C VAL A 22 15.76 -16.81 10.49
N ALA A 23 16.85 -17.54 10.37
CA ALA A 23 17.22 -18.58 11.33
C ALA A 23 17.79 -17.92 12.60
N THR A 24 17.28 -18.33 13.75
CA THR A 24 17.87 -17.98 15.06
C THR A 24 19.33 -18.44 15.17
N THR A 25 20.06 -17.89 16.13
CA THR A 25 21.47 -18.25 16.38
C THR A 25 21.66 -19.73 16.71
N ASP A 26 20.63 -20.37 17.27
CA ASP A 26 20.67 -21.76 17.73
C ASP A 26 20.37 -22.76 16.60
N ASN A 27 19.97 -22.26 15.42
CA ASN A 27 19.66 -23.09 14.26
C ASN A 27 20.86 -23.20 13.31
N VAL A 28 21.68 -24.24 13.53
CA VAL A 28 22.94 -24.50 12.82
C VAL A 28 22.75 -25.25 11.49
N HIS A 29 21.54 -25.73 11.19
CA HIS A 29 21.31 -26.72 10.14
C HIS A 29 20.77 -26.17 8.81
N TYR A 30 20.35 -24.90 8.75
CA TYR A 30 19.60 -24.35 7.61
C TYR A 30 20.13 -22.97 7.14
N PRO A 31 19.78 -22.53 5.91
CA PRO A 31 20.18 -21.22 5.39
C PRO A 31 19.82 -20.10 6.37
N SER A 32 20.75 -19.16 6.55
CA SER A 32 20.69 -18.11 7.56
C SER A 32 19.56 -17.10 7.34
N VAL A 33 19.21 -16.86 6.08
CA VAL A 33 18.12 -15.98 5.62
C VAL A 33 17.57 -16.59 4.33
N GLU A 34 16.25 -16.70 4.21
CA GLU A 34 15.56 -17.15 2.99
C GLU A 34 14.45 -16.16 2.65
N PHE A 35 14.50 -15.55 1.47
CA PHE A 35 13.43 -14.67 1.00
C PHE A 35 12.20 -15.49 0.58
N VAL A 36 11.01 -15.00 0.88
CA VAL A 36 9.75 -15.70 0.63
C VAL A 36 8.76 -14.84 -0.15
N THR A 37 7.99 -15.45 -1.06
CA THR A 37 6.92 -14.76 -1.83
C THR A 37 5.59 -14.69 -1.09
N GLY A 38 5.44 -15.50 -0.05
CA GLY A 38 4.24 -15.56 0.77
C GLY A 38 4.46 -16.48 1.95
N TYR A 39 3.72 -16.25 3.03
CA TYR A 39 3.81 -17.05 4.24
C TYR A 39 2.47 -17.12 4.98
N HIS A 40 2.33 -18.16 5.80
CA HIS A 40 1.24 -18.35 6.74
C HIS A 40 1.80 -18.94 8.02
N ALA A 41 1.71 -18.19 9.12
CA ALA A 41 2.12 -18.63 10.44
C ALA A 41 0.91 -19.18 11.20
N TYR A 42 1.01 -20.41 11.71
CA TYR A 42 -0.04 -21.04 12.50
C TYR A 42 0.56 -21.93 13.58
N GLY A 43 0.19 -21.66 14.84
CA GLY A 43 0.74 -22.38 15.99
C GLY A 43 2.26 -22.29 16.05
N CYS A 44 2.93 -23.45 16.09
CA CYS A 44 4.38 -23.56 16.17
C CYS A 44 5.10 -23.62 14.81
N MET A 45 4.38 -23.39 13.69
CA MET A 45 4.93 -23.55 12.34
C MET A 45 4.67 -22.32 11.47
N ILE A 46 5.67 -22.00 10.66
CA ILE A 46 5.60 -21.06 9.56
C ILE A 46 5.66 -21.88 8.27
N ARG A 47 4.64 -21.76 7.43
CA ARG A 47 4.68 -22.26 6.04
C ARG A 47 4.94 -21.08 5.14
N ALA A 48 5.88 -21.21 4.21
CA ALA A 48 6.20 -20.16 3.27
C ALA A 48 6.58 -20.75 1.91
N THR A 49 6.69 -19.90 0.92
CA THR A 49 7.17 -20.27 -0.42
C THR A 49 8.44 -19.49 -0.71
N SER A 50 9.53 -20.18 -1.09
CA SER A 50 10.78 -19.51 -1.42
C SER A 50 10.62 -18.55 -2.60
N ALA A 51 11.19 -17.36 -2.48
CA ALA A 51 11.25 -16.36 -3.54
C ALA A 51 12.31 -16.67 -4.60
N VAL A 52 13.20 -17.63 -4.35
CA VAL A 52 14.29 -17.98 -5.26
C VAL A 52 13.87 -19.10 -6.21
N ASP A 53 13.31 -20.19 -5.69
CA ASP A 53 13.01 -21.40 -6.45
C ASP A 53 11.56 -21.88 -6.35
N GLY A 54 10.71 -21.17 -5.59
CA GLY A 54 9.29 -21.51 -5.41
C GLY A 54 9.03 -22.73 -4.54
N ARG A 55 10.04 -23.29 -3.86
CA ARG A 55 9.85 -24.45 -2.99
C ARG A 55 9.00 -24.11 -1.76
N SER A 56 8.22 -25.09 -1.31
CA SER A 56 7.50 -24.99 -0.04
C SER A 56 8.47 -25.10 1.14
N LEU A 57 8.44 -24.11 2.02
CA LEU A 57 9.24 -24.03 3.23
C LEU A 57 8.37 -24.33 4.44
N SER A 58 8.95 -24.98 5.43
CA SER A 58 8.29 -25.35 6.68
C SER A 58 9.26 -25.14 7.82
N ALA A 59 8.99 -24.13 8.62
CA ALA A 59 9.92 -23.60 9.59
C ALA A 59 9.27 -23.54 10.97
N PRO A 60 9.80 -24.26 11.98
CA PRO A 60 9.36 -24.13 13.36
C PRO A 60 9.55 -22.70 13.88
N SER A 61 8.52 -22.10 14.47
CA SER A 61 8.54 -20.69 14.91
C SER A 61 9.41 -20.41 16.14
N ASP A 62 9.93 -21.46 16.78
CA ASP A 62 10.92 -21.38 17.86
C ASP A 62 12.36 -21.23 17.33
N CYS A 63 12.62 -21.75 16.13
CA CYS A 63 13.93 -21.73 15.48
C CYS A 63 14.04 -20.65 14.40
N TRP A 64 12.92 -20.06 14.00
CA TRP A 64 12.80 -19.12 12.89
C TRP A 64 11.83 -17.99 13.19
N PHE A 65 12.15 -16.81 12.68
CA PHE A 65 11.22 -15.67 12.71
C PHE A 65 11.11 -15.05 11.31
N LEU A 66 9.97 -14.40 11.06
CA LEU A 66 9.71 -13.66 9.83
C LEU A 66 10.04 -12.20 10.02
N VAL A 67 10.67 -11.61 9.01
CA VAL A 67 10.85 -10.18 8.88
C VAL A 67 10.23 -9.74 7.57
N ASP A 68 9.18 -8.91 7.64
CA ASP A 68 8.56 -8.36 6.44
C ASP A 68 9.53 -7.45 5.70
N ARG A 69 9.42 -7.42 4.36
CA ARG A 69 10.20 -6.51 3.54
C ARG A 69 9.92 -5.07 3.96
N PRO A 70 10.95 -4.23 4.22
CA PRO A 70 10.76 -2.82 4.47
C PRO A 70 10.03 -2.20 3.29
N VAL A 71 8.79 -1.78 3.54
CA VAL A 71 8.02 -1.03 2.55
C VAL A 71 8.52 0.40 2.62
N SER A 72 9.37 0.80 1.67
CA SER A 72 9.62 2.21 1.42
C SER A 72 8.25 2.87 1.14
N PRO A 73 7.96 4.07 1.68
CA PRO A 73 6.71 4.75 1.38
C PRO A 73 6.57 4.88 -0.13
N TRP A 74 5.58 4.17 -0.69
CA TRP A 74 5.31 4.24 -2.11
C TRP A 74 4.77 5.63 -2.43
N THR A 75 5.41 6.32 -3.36
CA THR A 75 5.10 7.72 -3.71
C THR A 75 3.96 7.85 -4.71
N GLY A 76 3.50 6.74 -5.30
CA GLY A 76 2.41 6.73 -6.28
C GLY A 76 2.87 6.70 -7.74
N ASP A 77 4.18 6.69 -8.01
CA ASP A 77 4.71 6.86 -9.37
C ASP A 77 4.61 5.60 -10.25
N ASP A 78 4.61 4.41 -9.64
CA ASP A 78 4.63 3.10 -10.29
C ASP A 78 3.70 2.09 -9.60
N LEU A 79 3.74 0.81 -9.95
CA LEU A 79 2.97 -0.22 -9.22
C LEU A 79 3.31 -0.23 -7.72
N PRO A 80 2.31 -0.22 -6.83
CA PRO A 80 2.53 -0.29 -5.39
C PRO A 80 3.26 -1.60 -5.05
N PRO A 81 4.35 -1.59 -4.26
CA PRO A 81 5.07 -2.80 -3.86
C PRO A 81 4.17 -3.82 -3.16
N VAL A 82 4.47 -5.10 -3.31
CA VAL A 82 3.74 -6.16 -2.60
C VAL A 82 3.84 -5.96 -1.08
N GLY A 83 2.72 -6.11 -0.38
CA GLY A 83 2.59 -5.82 1.05
C GLY A 83 2.17 -4.39 1.36
N THR A 84 2.23 -3.47 0.40
CA THR A 84 1.79 -2.08 0.59
C THR A 84 0.29 -2.02 0.83
N VAL A 85 -0.11 -1.24 1.84
CA VAL A 85 -1.51 -0.81 2.02
C VAL A 85 -1.67 0.53 1.31
N CYS A 86 -2.60 0.60 0.36
CA CYS A 86 -2.84 1.77 -0.47
C CYS A 86 -4.34 1.97 -0.71
N GLU A 87 -4.70 3.11 -1.28
CA GLU A 87 -6.06 3.36 -1.73
C GLU A 87 -6.23 2.87 -3.18
N PHE A 88 -7.31 2.13 -3.42
CA PHE A 88 -7.74 1.69 -4.74
C PHE A 88 -9.03 2.38 -5.15
N LYS A 89 -9.12 2.82 -6.40
CA LYS A 89 -10.34 3.38 -6.97
C LYS A 89 -11.23 2.26 -7.49
N ALA A 90 -12.30 1.94 -6.77
CA ALA A 90 -13.28 0.94 -7.18
C ALA A 90 -14.12 1.44 -8.38
N GLY A 91 -13.55 1.50 -9.57
CA GLY A 91 -14.22 1.98 -10.77
C GLY A 91 -14.85 0.85 -11.57
N HIS A 92 -16.05 0.38 -11.22
CA HIS A 92 -16.92 -0.21 -12.23
C HIS A 92 -17.73 0.93 -12.89
N SER A 93 -17.72 0.95 -14.22
CA SER A 93 -18.33 1.96 -15.11
C SER A 93 -19.83 2.24 -14.91
N GLN A 94 -20.50 1.58 -13.96
CA GLN A 94 -21.90 1.82 -13.59
C GLN A 94 -22.06 2.76 -12.37
N PHE A 95 -21.01 3.02 -11.60
CA PHE A 95 -21.08 3.88 -10.40
C PHE A 95 -19.84 4.78 -10.29
N PRO A 96 -19.82 5.93 -10.99
CA PRO A 96 -18.69 6.86 -11.01
C PRO A 96 -18.37 7.53 -9.66
N GLU A 97 -19.21 7.35 -8.65
CA GLU A 97 -19.04 7.89 -7.28
C GLU A 97 -18.42 6.90 -6.28
N LEU A 98 -17.89 5.76 -6.75
CA LEU A 98 -17.25 4.82 -5.84
C LEU A 98 -15.96 5.41 -5.24
N SER A 99 -16.02 5.56 -3.92
CA SER A 99 -14.96 6.09 -3.06
C SER A 99 -13.68 5.26 -3.15
N TRP A 100 -12.55 5.95 -3.07
CA TRP A 100 -11.26 5.32 -2.79
C TRP A 100 -11.36 4.43 -1.56
N THR A 101 -10.89 3.19 -1.66
CA THR A 101 -10.98 2.19 -0.59
C THR A 101 -9.61 1.64 -0.26
N GLU A 102 -9.38 1.33 1.01
CA GLU A 102 -8.12 0.77 1.46
C GLU A 102 -7.99 -0.70 1.03
N VAL A 103 -6.86 -1.04 0.41
CA VAL A 103 -6.51 -2.38 -0.05
C VAL A 103 -5.05 -2.68 0.24
N ARG A 104 -4.72 -3.96 0.35
CA ARG A 104 -3.35 -4.45 0.47
C ARG A 104 -2.92 -5.14 -0.81
N ILE A 105 -1.72 -4.83 -1.31
CA ILE A 105 -1.14 -5.51 -2.46
C ILE A 105 -0.64 -6.90 -2.06
N VAL A 106 -1.05 -7.92 -2.81
CA VAL A 106 -0.76 -9.33 -2.56
C VAL A 106 0.30 -9.87 -3.52
N SER A 107 0.25 -9.47 -4.79
CA SER A 107 1.23 -9.88 -5.79
C SER A 107 1.20 -8.95 -7.00
N HIS A 108 2.20 -9.09 -7.88
CA HIS A 108 2.20 -8.50 -9.22
C HIS A 108 2.09 -9.59 -10.27
N ASP A 109 1.46 -9.29 -11.39
CA ASP A 109 1.41 -10.15 -12.58
C ASP A 109 1.65 -9.31 -13.85
N SER A 110 2.20 -9.94 -14.88
CA SER A 110 2.50 -9.29 -16.16
C SER A 110 1.87 -10.09 -17.30
N GLN A 111 0.86 -9.52 -17.98
CA GLN A 111 0.19 -10.18 -19.09
C GLN A 111 0.17 -9.31 -20.35
N GLY A 112 0.73 -9.84 -21.43
CA GLY A 112 0.81 -9.14 -22.72
C GLY A 112 1.62 -7.85 -22.68
N GLY A 113 2.65 -7.78 -21.83
CA GLY A 113 3.51 -6.59 -21.67
C GLY A 113 2.89 -5.47 -20.82
N ARG A 114 1.84 -5.78 -20.05
CA ARG A 114 1.26 -4.87 -19.06
C ARG A 114 1.38 -5.48 -17.68
N ASP A 115 1.78 -4.65 -16.73
CA ASP A 115 1.95 -5.04 -15.34
C ASP A 115 0.73 -4.63 -14.52
N PHE A 116 0.27 -5.53 -13.65
CA PHE A 116 -0.91 -5.36 -12.82
C PHE A 116 -0.59 -5.73 -11.38
N ALA A 117 -1.25 -5.06 -10.43
CA ALA A 117 -1.20 -5.44 -9.03
C ALA A 117 -2.47 -6.20 -8.65
N VAL A 118 -2.28 -7.35 -8.01
CA VAL A 118 -3.34 -8.11 -7.35
C VAL A 118 -3.46 -7.59 -5.93
N PHE A 119 -4.68 -7.25 -5.53
CA PHE A 119 -4.96 -6.66 -4.23
C PHE A 119 -6.06 -7.43 -3.49
N ALA A 120 -6.04 -7.32 -2.16
CA ALA A 120 -7.08 -7.77 -1.26
C ALA A 120 -7.55 -6.61 -0.40
N SER A 121 -8.85 -6.33 -0.42
CA SER A 121 -9.51 -5.43 0.51
C SER A 121 -9.69 -6.08 1.86
N MET A 122 -9.67 -5.26 2.92
CA MET A 122 -9.99 -5.68 4.28
C MET A 122 -11.43 -6.19 4.44
N SER A 123 -12.31 -5.84 3.48
CA SER A 123 -13.71 -6.33 3.40
C SER A 123 -13.85 -7.74 2.80
N GLY A 124 -12.75 -8.37 2.35
CA GLY A 124 -12.76 -9.71 1.75
C GLY A 124 -12.95 -9.74 0.23
N TYR A 125 -13.09 -8.59 -0.42
CA TYR A 125 -13.04 -8.45 -1.89
C TYR A 125 -11.59 -8.42 -2.39
N GLY A 126 -11.31 -9.01 -3.55
CA GLY A 126 -9.99 -8.95 -4.18
C GLY A 126 -10.10 -8.83 -5.69
N GLY A 127 -9.07 -8.26 -6.32
CA GLY A 127 -9.05 -8.01 -7.75
C GLY A 127 -7.64 -7.74 -8.27
N CYS A 128 -7.54 -7.40 -9.55
CA CYS A 128 -6.29 -6.96 -10.17
C CYS A 128 -6.53 -5.74 -11.06
N CYS A 129 -5.66 -4.74 -10.96
CA CYS A 129 -5.82 -3.46 -11.65
C CYS A 129 -4.47 -2.87 -12.08
N ASN A 130 -4.54 -1.82 -12.91
CA ASN A 130 -3.37 -1.11 -13.42
C ASN A 130 -2.78 -0.20 -12.32
N PRO A 131 -1.50 0.19 -12.44
CA PRO A 131 -0.88 1.16 -11.52
C PRO A 131 -1.70 2.43 -11.28
N ALA A 132 -2.34 2.96 -12.34
CA ALA A 132 -3.12 4.21 -12.29
C ALA A 132 -4.40 4.14 -11.42
N ASP A 133 -4.85 2.94 -11.05
CA ASP A 133 -6.04 2.74 -10.22
C ASP A 133 -5.70 2.77 -8.72
N PHE A 134 -4.42 2.86 -8.36
CA PHE A 134 -3.94 2.93 -6.99
C PHE A 134 -3.36 4.31 -6.68
N ARG A 135 -3.39 4.68 -5.40
CA ARG A 135 -2.61 5.81 -4.88
C ARG A 135 -2.20 5.58 -3.43
N PRO A 136 -1.15 6.25 -2.94
CA PRO A 136 -0.76 6.18 -1.54
C PRO A 136 -1.92 6.61 -0.62
N ILE A 137 -1.95 6.07 0.59
CA ILE A 137 -2.92 6.51 1.62
C ILE A 137 -2.68 7.98 1.90
N ARG A 138 -3.74 8.78 1.80
CA ARG A 138 -3.66 10.20 2.12
C ARG A 138 -3.55 10.37 3.64
N THR A 139 -2.66 11.26 4.05
CA THR A 139 -2.60 11.72 5.45
C THR A 139 -3.89 12.49 5.80
N PRO A 140 -4.33 12.48 7.08
CA PRO A 140 -5.45 13.30 7.53
C PRO A 140 -5.31 14.78 7.14
N GLU A 141 -4.08 15.29 7.15
CA GLU A 141 -3.75 16.67 6.75
C GLU A 141 -3.99 16.91 5.25
N GLN A 142 -3.63 15.94 4.39
CA GLN A 142 -3.91 16.01 2.96
C GLN A 142 -5.41 15.95 2.68
N ILE A 143 -6.15 15.11 3.41
CA ILE A 143 -7.62 15.03 3.29
C ILE A 143 -8.24 16.37 3.70
N ALA A 144 -7.85 16.93 4.86
CA ALA A 144 -8.36 18.21 5.33
C ALA A 144 -8.00 19.37 4.39
N ALA A 145 -6.80 19.36 3.80
CA ALA A 145 -6.41 20.34 2.81
C ALA A 145 -7.23 20.24 1.51
N GLU A 146 -7.48 19.02 1.02
CA GLU A 146 -8.29 18.78 -0.18
C GLU A 146 -9.77 19.13 0.05
N GLU A 147 -10.31 18.83 1.23
CA GLU A 147 -11.66 19.24 1.65
C GLU A 147 -11.77 20.77 1.74
N ARG A 148 -10.77 21.43 2.32
CA ARG A 148 -10.69 22.89 2.37
C ARG A 148 -10.65 23.47 0.96
N GLU A 149 -9.79 22.95 0.09
CA GLU A 149 -9.67 23.39 -1.31
C GLU A 149 -10.97 23.15 -2.10
N SER A 150 -11.61 22.00 -1.93
CA SER A 150 -12.91 21.69 -2.54
C SER A 150 -13.99 22.69 -2.12
N HIS A 151 -14.06 23.01 -0.83
CA HIS A 151 -14.98 24.01 -0.30
C HIS A 151 -14.70 25.41 -0.85
N ILE A 152 -13.44 25.85 -0.86
CA ILE A 152 -13.03 27.15 -1.40
C ILE A 152 -13.39 27.22 -2.88
N ASN A 153 -13.07 26.18 -3.66
CA ASN A 153 -13.42 26.09 -5.08
C ASN A 153 -14.93 26.14 -5.30
N GLY A 154 -15.72 25.48 -4.44
CA GLY A 154 -17.17 25.55 -4.49
C GLY A 154 -17.74 26.94 -4.23
N MET A 155 -17.04 27.77 -3.46
CA MET A 155 -17.38 29.17 -3.17
C MET A 155 -16.88 30.16 -4.23
N LEU A 156 -15.94 29.75 -5.09
CA LEU A 156 -15.44 30.63 -6.15
C LEU A 156 -16.59 31.07 -7.05
N CYS A 157 -16.70 32.38 -7.22
CA CYS A 157 -17.50 33.00 -8.26
C CYS A 157 -16.57 33.75 -9.22
N HIS A 158 -16.91 33.71 -10.51
CA HIS A 158 -16.31 34.61 -11.49
C HIS A 158 -16.98 35.98 -11.35
N ASP A 159 -16.18 37.03 -11.28
CA ASP A 159 -16.71 38.39 -11.37
C ASP A 159 -17.00 38.81 -12.82
N ALA A 160 -17.63 39.98 -12.98
CA ALA A 160 -18.00 40.52 -14.29
C ALA A 160 -16.81 40.87 -15.20
N LEU A 161 -15.57 40.84 -14.67
CA LEU A 161 -14.33 41.09 -15.41
C LEU A 161 -13.52 39.79 -15.63
N GLY A 162 -14.09 38.63 -15.28
CA GLY A 162 -13.45 37.32 -15.46
C GLY A 162 -12.44 36.94 -14.37
N GLY A 163 -12.30 37.74 -13.31
CA GLY A 163 -11.42 37.46 -12.17
C GLY A 163 -12.02 36.44 -11.20
N THR A 164 -11.17 35.56 -10.66
CA THR A 164 -11.52 34.65 -9.56
C THR A 164 -11.21 35.30 -8.21
N ARG A 165 -12.20 35.40 -7.32
CA ARG A 165 -12.04 35.98 -5.98
C ARG A 165 -11.54 34.96 -4.95
N ARG A 166 -10.45 34.28 -5.25
CA ARG A 166 -9.94 33.19 -4.41
C ARG A 166 -9.61 33.62 -2.98
N GLY A 167 -8.91 34.73 -2.80
CA GLY A 167 -8.57 35.24 -1.46
C GLY A 167 -9.80 35.60 -0.62
N LEU A 168 -10.91 36.03 -1.25
CA LEU A 168 -12.17 36.26 -0.53
C LEU A 168 -12.82 34.94 -0.11
N ALA A 169 -12.81 33.91 -0.97
CA ALA A 169 -13.34 32.60 -0.65
C ALA A 169 -12.57 31.92 0.49
N GLU A 170 -11.23 32.04 0.50
CA GLU A 170 -10.37 31.59 1.60
C GLU A 170 -10.76 32.28 2.93
N ALA A 171 -10.83 33.62 2.94
CA ALA A 171 -11.19 34.38 4.13
C ALA A 171 -12.60 34.05 4.66
N LEU A 172 -13.57 33.82 3.78
CA LEU A 172 -14.92 33.39 4.15
C LEU A 172 -14.93 31.98 4.76
N TYR A 173 -14.19 31.04 4.16
CA TYR A 173 -14.08 29.69 4.67
C TYR A 173 -13.43 29.66 6.07
N ASP A 174 -12.35 30.42 6.25
CA ASP A 174 -11.62 30.53 7.52
C ASP A 174 -12.45 31.26 8.59
N ALA A 175 -13.35 32.18 8.19
CA ALA A 175 -14.34 32.80 9.07
C ALA A 175 -15.56 31.89 9.38
N GLY A 176 -15.56 30.64 8.89
CA GLY A 176 -16.60 29.64 9.19
C GLY A 176 -17.81 29.65 8.24
N TYR A 177 -17.81 30.48 7.20
CA TYR A 177 -18.87 30.45 6.20
C TYR A 177 -18.78 29.18 5.35
N ARG A 178 -19.94 28.63 4.96
CA ARG A 178 -20.07 27.43 4.12
C ARG A 178 -21.09 27.71 3.01
N LYS A 179 -20.88 27.14 1.83
CA LYS A 179 -21.84 27.25 0.73
C LYS A 179 -23.12 26.52 1.12
N VAL A 180 -24.24 27.19 0.96
CA VAL A 180 -25.58 26.59 1.12
C VAL A 180 -26.15 26.42 -0.27
N THR A 181 -26.48 25.19 -0.66
CA THR A 181 -27.20 24.93 -1.92
C THR A 181 -28.65 25.35 -1.72
N PRO A 182 -29.21 26.23 -2.57
CA PRO A 182 -30.62 26.62 -2.48
C PRO A 182 -31.57 25.47 -2.82
#